data_AF-X0UYK3-F1
#
_entry.id   AF-X0UYK3-F1
#
_cell.length_a   1.000
_cell.length_b   1.000
_cell.length_c   1.000
_cell.angle_alpha   90.00
_cell.angle_beta   90.00
_cell.angle_gamma   90.00
#
_symmetry.space_group_name_H-M   'P 1'
#
loop_
_entity.id
_entity.type
_entity.pdbx_description
1 polymer ?
#
loop_
_entity_poly.entity_id
_entity_poly.type
_entity_poly.pdbx_seq_one_letter_code
_entity_poly.pdbx_strand_id
1 'polypeptide(L)'
;KDFLCPGSSLHVDINRENPLTDGVKNDLLIIFRNNPAFEVVPSAKNEEMQVVLSYPDKRIMESGWLIGEEHLSRKAALIDAKKGKGRAVLFGFSPQFRAQTDATFKLFFNCLIG
;
A
#
# COMPACT_ATOMS: atom_id res chain seq x y z
N LYS A 1 0.69 -24.43 0.86
CA LYS A 1 1.11 -23.08 1.32
C LYS A 1 -0.11 -22.21 1.19
N ASP A 2 -0.52 -21.59 2.29
CA ASP A 2 -1.77 -20.82 2.32
C ASP A 2 -1.59 -19.43 1.69
N PHE A 3 -0.35 -18.92 1.66
CA PHE A 3 0.02 -17.71 0.96
C PHE A 3 1.39 -17.82 0.27
N LEU A 4 1.53 -17.30 -0.95
CA LEU A 4 2.81 -17.17 -1.66
C LEU A 4 2.75 -16.06 -2.72
N CYS A 5 3.65 -15.08 -2.62
CA CYS A 5 3.89 -14.10 -3.66
C CYS A 5 5.38 -13.72 -3.73
N PRO A 6 6.19 -14.36 -4.59
CA PRO A 6 7.64 -14.13 -4.64
C PRO A 6 8.02 -12.76 -5.26
N GLY A 7 7.10 -12.18 -6.02
CA GLY A 7 7.25 -10.94 -6.79
C GLY A 7 6.19 -10.83 -7.86
N SER A 8 5.23 -9.95 -7.66
CA SER A 8 4.13 -9.72 -8.60
C SER A 8 3.71 -8.27 -8.59
N SER A 9 3.21 -7.80 -9.73
CA SER A 9 2.57 -6.49 -9.83
C SER A 9 1.12 -6.62 -9.40
N LEU A 10 0.75 -5.87 -8.36
CA LEU A 10 -0.59 -5.90 -7.78
C LEU A 10 -1.27 -4.54 -7.95
N HIS A 11 -2.57 -4.58 -8.24
CA HIS A 11 -3.48 -3.44 -8.22
C HIS A 11 -3.73 -2.98 -6.79
N VAL A 12 -3.93 -1.66 -6.64
CA VAL A 12 -4.36 -1.02 -5.40
C VAL A 12 -5.40 0.05 -5.70
N ASP A 13 -6.37 0.19 -4.80
CA ASP A 13 -7.25 1.34 -4.72
C ASP A 13 -6.53 2.48 -4.01
N ILE A 14 -6.74 3.71 -4.49
CA ILE A 14 -5.98 4.89 -4.06
C ILE A 14 -6.92 5.89 -3.39
N ASN A 15 -6.62 6.27 -2.15
CA ASN A 15 -7.27 7.40 -1.49
C ASN A 15 -6.66 8.73 -1.97
N ARG A 16 -7.36 9.41 -2.87
CA ARG A 16 -6.94 10.66 -3.50
C ARG A 16 -6.97 11.89 -2.59
N GLU A 17 -7.61 11.78 -1.43
CA GLU A 17 -7.70 12.89 -0.48
C GLU A 17 -6.42 13.01 0.37
N ASN A 18 -5.57 11.98 0.38
CA ASN A 18 -4.33 11.98 1.14
C ASN A 18 -3.16 12.56 0.30
N PRO A 19 -2.42 13.58 0.79
CA PRO A 19 -1.30 14.21 0.08
C PRO A 19 -0.17 13.26 -0.34
N LEU A 20 -0.03 12.11 0.33
CA LEU A 20 0.94 11.09 -0.09
C LEU A 20 0.68 10.59 -1.50
N THR A 21 -0.54 10.72 -2.03
CA THR A 21 -0.93 10.26 -3.36
C THR A 21 -0.81 11.32 -4.46
N ASP A 22 -0.27 12.51 -4.13
CA ASP A 22 -0.11 13.59 -5.10
C ASP A 22 0.75 13.17 -6.30
N GLY A 23 0.22 13.40 -7.50
CA GLY A 23 0.87 13.06 -8.76
C GLY A 23 0.93 11.56 -9.09
N VAL A 24 0.36 10.68 -8.27
CA VAL A 24 0.23 9.24 -8.55
C VAL A 24 -0.90 9.01 -9.57
N LYS A 25 -0.75 8.03 -10.48
CA LYS A 25 -1.78 7.66 -11.47
C LYS A 25 -2.84 6.72 -10.88
N ASN A 26 -4.04 6.71 -11.46
CA ASN A 26 -5.17 5.89 -10.97
C ASN A 26 -4.94 4.38 -11.10
N ASP A 27 -4.18 3.97 -12.11
CA ASP A 27 -3.83 2.58 -12.42
C ASP A 27 -2.49 2.17 -11.79
N LEU A 28 -2.22 2.66 -10.57
CA LEU A 28 -0.97 2.34 -9.88
C LEU A 28 -0.86 0.83 -9.63
N LEU A 29 0.26 0.27 -10.10
CA LEU A 29 0.71 -1.07 -9.72
C LEU A 29 1.84 -0.96 -8.69
N ILE A 30 1.78 -1.83 -7.68
CA ILE A 30 2.89 -2.01 -6.73
C ILE A 30 3.58 -3.35 -6.96
N ILE A 31 4.88 -3.43 -6.66
CA ILE A 31 5.58 -4.72 -6.60
C ILE A 31 5.50 -5.26 -5.18
N PHE A 32 4.82 -6.38 -5.02
CA PHE A 32 4.67 -7.08 -3.74
C PHE A 32 5.52 -8.36 -3.70
N ARG A 33 6.24 -8.59 -2.60
CA ARG A 33 7.19 -9.69 -2.42
C ARG A 33 7.13 -10.29 -1.01
N ASN A 34 6.07 -11.03 -0.71
CA ASN A 34 5.78 -11.58 0.62
C ASN A 34 5.90 -10.49 1.72
N ASN A 35 5.52 -9.26 1.39
CA ASN A 35 5.53 -8.14 2.33
C ASN A 35 4.29 -8.21 3.26
N PRO A 36 4.24 -7.44 4.35
CA PRO A 36 3.02 -7.37 5.16
C PRO A 36 1.90 -6.63 4.41
N ALA A 37 0.66 -7.02 4.71
CA ALA A 37 -0.54 -6.20 4.47
C ALA A 37 -1.16 -5.87 5.83
N PHE A 38 -1.83 -4.72 5.92
CA PHE A 38 -2.30 -4.19 7.19
C PHE A 38 -3.82 -4.24 7.31
N GLU A 39 -4.29 -4.34 8.55
CA GLU A 39 -5.68 -4.19 8.90
C GLU A 39 -5.80 -3.14 10.00
N VAL A 40 -6.67 -2.15 9.80
CA VAL A 40 -6.98 -1.16 10.83
C VAL A 40 -8.07 -1.73 11.71
N VAL A 41 -7.69 -2.16 12.91
CA VAL A 41 -8.63 -2.70 13.91
C VAL A 41 -9.44 -1.56 14.54
N PRO A 42 -10.77 -1.69 14.70
CA PRO A 42 -11.60 -0.69 15.36
C PRO A 42 -11.09 -0.30 16.74
N SER A 43 -10.94 1.00 16.97
CA SER A 43 -10.42 1.62 18.19
C SER A 43 -10.83 3.09 18.26
N ALA A 44 -10.62 3.72 19.43
CA ALA A 44 -10.83 5.16 19.58
C ALA A 44 -9.85 6.03 18.75
N LYS A 45 -8.83 5.44 18.11
CA LYS A 45 -7.80 6.15 17.35
C LYS A 45 -7.93 5.95 15.84
N ASN A 46 -9.04 5.39 15.35
CA ASN A 46 -9.19 5.14 13.92
C ASN A 46 -9.12 6.42 13.07
N GLU A 47 -9.56 7.55 13.62
CA GLU A 47 -9.42 8.86 12.96
C GLU A 47 -7.95 9.31 12.81
N GLU A 48 -7.04 8.76 13.62
CA GLU A 48 -5.60 9.00 13.52
C GLU A 48 -4.93 8.12 12.45
N MET A 49 -5.65 7.18 11.83
CA MET A 49 -5.13 6.24 10.84
C MET A 49 -5.86 6.41 9.50
N GLN A 50 -5.13 6.85 8.48
CA GLN A 50 -5.66 6.88 7.12
C GLN A 50 -5.10 5.72 6.29
N VAL A 51 -6.00 4.93 5.70
CA VAL A 51 -5.65 3.99 4.63
C VAL A 51 -5.45 4.81 3.36
N VAL A 52 -4.21 4.80 2.87
CA VAL A 52 -3.79 5.58 1.69
C VAL A 52 -3.91 4.72 0.44
N LEU A 53 -3.46 3.46 0.54
CA LEU A 53 -3.62 2.44 -0.49
C LEU A 53 -4.23 1.19 0.14
N SER A 54 -5.18 0.58 -0.54
CA SER A 54 -5.75 -0.73 -0.18
C SER A 54 -5.75 -1.66 -1.37
N TYR A 55 -5.68 -2.96 -1.14
CA TYR A 55 -5.91 -3.92 -2.21
C TYR A 55 -7.41 -4.01 -2.53
N PRO A 56 -7.79 -4.15 -3.82
CA PRO A 56 -9.19 -4.36 -4.18
C PRO A 56 -9.73 -5.68 -3.63
N ASP A 57 -11.06 -5.84 -3.65
CA ASP A 57 -11.71 -7.06 -3.13
C ASP A 57 -11.31 -8.32 -3.91
N LYS A 58 -11.02 -8.18 -5.21
CA LYS A 58 -10.68 -9.28 -6.12
C LYS A 58 -9.90 -8.78 -7.33
N ARG A 59 -9.28 -9.71 -8.07
CA ARG A 59 -8.44 -9.45 -9.24
C ARG A 59 -7.27 -8.52 -8.88
N ILE A 60 -6.63 -8.82 -7.74
CA ILE A 60 -5.53 -8.02 -7.20
C ILE A 60 -4.27 -8.17 -8.06
N MET A 61 -3.96 -9.37 -8.55
CA MET A 61 -2.76 -9.61 -9.34
C MET A 61 -2.93 -9.19 -10.80
N GLU A 62 -2.06 -8.31 -11.28
CA GLU A 62 -1.92 -8.00 -12.70
C GLU A 62 -1.01 -9.01 -13.40
N SER A 63 0.16 -9.27 -12.82
CA SER A 63 1.16 -10.17 -13.41
C SER A 63 2.05 -10.81 -12.35
N GLY A 64 2.42 -12.07 -12.59
CA GLY A 64 3.29 -12.85 -11.72
C GLY A 64 2.60 -14.08 -11.12
N TRP A 65 2.79 -14.28 -9.82
CA TRP A 65 2.31 -15.44 -9.07
C TRP A 65 1.79 -15.02 -7.69
N LEU A 66 0.49 -15.19 -7.46
CA LEU A 66 -0.17 -14.94 -6.19
C LEU A 66 -1.03 -16.15 -5.81
N ILE A 67 -0.66 -16.81 -4.71
CA ILE A 67 -1.51 -17.80 -4.01
C ILE A 67 -1.96 -17.15 -2.70
N GLY A 68 -3.26 -17.27 -2.38
CA GLY A 68 -3.85 -16.72 -1.16
C GLY A 68 -4.26 -15.24 -1.29
N GLU A 69 -4.85 -14.86 -2.43
CA GLU A 69 -5.29 -13.48 -2.72
C GLU A 69 -6.24 -12.92 -1.63
N GLU A 70 -7.04 -13.79 -1.02
CA GLU A 70 -7.95 -13.48 0.08
C GLU A 70 -7.26 -12.90 1.32
N HIS A 71 -5.96 -13.18 1.51
CA HIS A 71 -5.17 -12.60 2.60
C HIS A 71 -4.83 -11.11 2.36
N LEU A 72 -4.93 -10.65 1.11
CA LEU A 72 -4.70 -9.25 0.73
C LEU A 72 -6.01 -8.49 0.51
N SER A 73 -7.08 -9.18 0.08
CA SER A 73 -8.38 -8.58 -0.23
C SER A 73 -8.83 -7.57 0.84
N ARG A 74 -9.09 -6.32 0.40
CA ARG A 74 -9.51 -5.17 1.23
C ARG A 74 -8.53 -4.75 2.34
N LYS A 75 -7.36 -5.36 2.44
CA LYS A 75 -6.32 -4.96 3.39
C LYS A 75 -5.58 -3.71 2.89
N ALA A 76 -4.98 -2.98 3.79
CA ALA A 76 -4.20 -1.80 3.47
C ALA A 76 -2.78 -2.15 3.01
N ALA A 77 -2.34 -1.54 1.91
CA ALA A 77 -0.98 -1.60 1.39
C ALA A 77 -0.13 -0.41 1.84
N LEU A 78 -0.77 0.72 2.19
CA LEU A 78 -0.12 1.92 2.73
C LEU A 78 -1.02 2.59 3.76
N ILE A 79 -0.46 2.89 4.94
CA ILE A 79 -1.15 3.62 6.01
C ILE A 79 -0.33 4.88 6.35
N ASP A 80 -1.02 6.01 6.49
CA ASP A 80 -0.50 7.22 7.13
C ASP A 80 -1.14 7.35 8.52
N ALA A 81 -0.33 7.19 9.57
CA ALA A 81 -0.80 7.19 10.95
C ALA A 81 -0.23 8.38 11.73
N LYS A 82 -1.11 9.22 12.28
CA LYS A 82 -0.71 10.29 13.21
C LYS A 82 -0.20 9.68 14.51
N LYS A 83 0.92 10.18 15.00
CA LYS A 83 1.53 9.74 16.27
C LYS A 83 2.06 10.95 17.05
N GLY A 84 1.28 11.39 18.03
CA GLY A 84 1.64 12.57 18.84
C GLY A 84 1.77 13.82 17.96
N LYS A 85 2.96 14.41 17.93
CA LYS A 85 3.27 15.59 17.12
C LYS A 85 3.76 15.26 15.70
N GLY A 86 3.93 13.98 15.38
CA GLY A 86 4.42 13.53 14.07
C GLY A 86 3.49 12.50 13.44
N ARG A 87 4.03 11.76 12.47
CA ARG A 87 3.35 10.68 11.78
C ARG A 87 4.28 9.50 11.52
N ALA A 88 3.69 8.32 11.32
CA ALA A 88 4.35 7.11 10.88
C ALA A 88 3.67 6.64 9.58
N VAL A 89 4.46 6.47 8.53
CA VAL A 89 3.97 5.96 7.24
C VAL A 89 4.41 4.50 7.09
N LEU A 90 3.44 3.60 6.97
CA LEU A 90 3.66 2.15 6.94
C LEU A 90 3.45 1.63 5.52
N PHE A 91 4.55 1.26 4.86
CA PHE A 91 4.51 0.63 3.54
C PHE A 91 4.45 -0.90 3.66
N GLY A 92 3.44 -1.50 3.04
CA GLY A 92 3.28 -2.95 2.87
C GLY A 92 3.99 -3.48 1.61
N PHE A 93 4.89 -2.68 1.04
CA PHE A 93 5.70 -2.98 -0.14
C PHE A 93 6.96 -2.10 -0.09
N SER A 94 7.89 -2.31 -1.02
CA SER A 94 9.08 -1.44 -1.13
C SER A 94 8.88 -0.41 -2.24
N PRO A 95 8.57 0.86 -1.93
CA PRO A 95 8.36 1.87 -2.98
C PRO A 95 9.62 2.10 -3.83
N GLN A 96 10.81 1.87 -3.27
CA GLN A 96 12.13 2.01 -3.90
C GLN A 96 12.65 0.71 -4.54
N PHE A 97 11.79 -0.29 -4.79
CA PHE A 97 12.22 -1.64 -5.17
C PHE A 97 13.19 -1.62 -6.37
N ARG A 98 14.47 -1.94 -6.09
CA ARG A 98 15.59 -1.95 -7.05
C ARG A 98 15.77 -0.65 -7.85
N ALA A 99 15.23 0.47 -7.39
CA ALA A 99 15.15 1.71 -8.16
C ALA A 99 14.47 1.54 -9.55
N GLN A 100 13.52 0.60 -9.68
CA GLN A 100 12.79 0.35 -10.94
C GLN A 100 11.32 0.78 -10.89
N THR A 101 10.77 0.98 -9.70
CA THR A 101 9.34 1.24 -9.49
C THR A 101 9.04 2.74 -9.44
N ASP A 102 9.32 3.46 -10.53
CA ASP A 102 9.18 4.91 -10.62
C ASP A 102 7.77 5.41 -10.25
N ALA A 103 6.75 4.62 -10.57
CA ALA A 103 5.35 4.91 -10.25
C ALA A 103 5.11 5.04 -8.73
N THR A 104 5.85 4.31 -7.89
CA THR A 104 5.71 4.33 -6.43
C THR A 104 6.70 5.26 -5.73
N PHE A 105 7.70 5.82 -6.42
CA PHE A 105 8.65 6.76 -5.79
C PHE A 105 7.97 8.03 -5.30
N LYS A 106 6.94 8.51 -6.01
CA LYS A 106 6.16 9.68 -5.58
C LYS A 106 5.59 9.51 -4.19
N LEU A 107 5.05 8.32 -3.86
CA LEU A 107 4.54 8.03 -2.52
C LEU A 107 5.63 8.22 -1.45
N PHE A 108 6.84 7.75 -1.72
CA PHE A 108 7.97 7.89 -0.80
C PHE A 108 8.45 9.35 -0.70
N PHE A 109 8.61 10.06 -1.82
CA PHE A 109 9.04 11.46 -1.80
C PHE A 109 8.00 12.39 -1.15
N ASN A 110 6.71 12.13 -1.37
CA ASN A 110 5.62 12.86 -0.70
C ASN A 110 5.64 12.64 0.83
N CYS A 111 6.30 11.59 1.33
CA CYS A 111 6.54 11.43 2.76
C CYS A 111 7.53 12.46 3.31
N LEU A 112 8.51 12.87 2.50
CA LEU A 112 9.64 13.73 2.87
C LEU A 112 9.37 15.21 2.68
N ILE A 113 8.56 15.57 1.69
CA ILE A 113 8.27 16.95 1.31
C ILE A 113 7.08 17.52 2.10
N GLY A 114 6.32 16.65 2.77
CA GLY A 114 5.17 17.01 3.60
C GLY A 114 5.52 17.87 4.82
#